data_AF-A0A0N5CJ56-F1
#
_entry.id   AF-A0A0N5CJ56-F1
#
_cell.length_a   1.000
_cell.length_b   1.000
_cell.length_c   1.000
_cell.angle_alpha   90.00
_cell.angle_beta   90.00
_cell.angle_gamma   90.00
#
_symmetry.space_group_name_H-M   'P 1'
#
loop_
_entity.id
_entity.type
_entity.pdbx_description
1 polymer ?
#
loop_
_entity_poly.entity_id
_entity_poly.type
_entity_poly.pdbx_seq_one_letter_code
_entity_poly.pdbx_strand_id
1 'polypeptide(L)'
;MDFYVTLKKRKMRLEKEQVKVNIDEVLRIGSVLERFCMSQRTREAFDWLAENRDEMENDPQQYADHLLAAIGDLVMSRELVKKTLRILIHNGFVTQAEYEEHFQQYEDFTYQKLPTIALITYLLRENCAYFSSSK
;
A
#
# COMPACT_ATOMS: atom_id res chain seq x y z
N MET A 1 5.63 -1.49 34.13
CA MET A 1 5.00 -0.25 33.62
C MET A 1 5.55 0.20 32.26
N ASP A 2 6.64 -0.41 31.74
CA ASP A 2 7.33 0.05 30.52
C ASP A 2 6.70 -0.33 29.18
N PHE A 3 5.88 -1.38 29.13
CA PHE A 3 5.30 -1.87 27.87
C PHE A 3 4.30 -0.88 27.27
N TYR A 4 3.42 -0.32 28.10
CA TYR A 4 2.42 0.68 27.70
C TYR A 4 3.07 2.01 27.27
N VAL A 5 4.15 2.44 27.93
CA VAL A 5 4.89 3.66 27.57
C VAL A 5 5.60 3.50 26.23
N THR A 6 6.13 2.31 25.96
CA THR A 6 6.82 1.99 24.70
C THR A 6 5.84 1.94 23.52
N LEU A 7 4.66 1.33 23.72
CA LEU A 7 3.59 1.31 22.71
C LEU A 7 3.06 2.72 22.41
N LYS A 8 2.84 3.53 23.46
CA LYS A 8 2.34 4.92 23.30
C LYS A 8 3.37 5.83 22.61
N LYS A 9 4.66 5.66 22.91
CA LYS A 9 5.75 6.37 22.21
C LYS A 9 5.91 5.94 20.75
N ARG A 10 5.74 4.65 20.44
CA ARG A 10 5.75 4.15 19.05
C ARG A 10 4.55 4.67 18.25
N LYS A 11 3.35 4.65 18.83
CA LYS A 11 2.14 5.23 18.23
C LYS A 11 2.32 6.73 17.92
N MET A 12 2.85 7.52 18.88
CA MET A 12 3.14 8.94 18.66
C MET A 12 4.27 9.23 17.65
N ARG A 13 5.22 8.31 17.47
CA ARG A 13 6.29 8.47 16.46
C ARG A 13 5.79 8.14 15.05
N LEU A 14 4.92 7.14 14.92
CA LEU A 14 4.22 6.80 13.67
C LEU A 14 3.21 7.89 13.27
N GLU A 15 2.53 8.52 14.23
CA GLU A 15 1.67 9.70 13.98
C GLU A 15 2.45 10.92 13.45
N LYS A 16 3.77 10.99 13.67
CA LYS A 16 4.63 12.10 13.21
C LYS A 16 5.35 11.84 11.89
N GLU A 17 5.54 10.60 11.49
CA GLU A 17 6.02 10.23 10.15
C GLU A 17 4.81 9.78 9.33
N GLN A 18 3.92 10.73 8.99
CA GLN A 18 2.85 10.46 8.02
C GLN A 18 3.49 9.83 6.78
N VAL A 19 3.03 8.63 6.42
CA VAL A 19 3.47 7.93 5.22
C VAL A 19 3.11 8.79 4.02
N LYS A 20 4.11 9.47 3.43
CA LYS A 20 3.91 10.32 2.25
C LYS A 20 3.96 9.49 0.99
N VAL A 21 2.94 9.63 0.15
CA VAL A 21 2.95 9.09 -1.20
C VAL A 21 3.81 10.01 -2.08
N ASN A 22 4.82 9.45 -2.75
CA ASN A 22 5.55 10.18 -3.78
C ASN A 22 4.68 10.25 -5.05
N ILE A 23 3.80 11.25 -5.10
CA ILE A 23 2.82 11.41 -6.18
C ILE A 23 3.47 11.61 -7.55
N ASP A 24 4.66 12.22 -7.61
CA ASP A 24 5.36 12.42 -8.88
C ASP A 24 5.77 11.07 -9.52
N GLU A 25 6.24 10.12 -8.71
CA GLU A 25 6.54 8.78 -9.21
C GLU A 25 5.28 7.99 -9.58
N VAL A 26 4.18 8.19 -8.87
CA VAL A 26 2.88 7.61 -9.25
C VAL A 26 2.45 8.13 -10.62
N LEU A 27 2.46 9.45 -10.83
CA LEU A 27 2.06 10.04 -12.11
C LEU A 27 3.00 9.65 -13.25
N ARG A 28 4.29 9.45 -12.95
CA ARG A 28 5.26 8.92 -13.92
C ARG A 28 4.90 7.51 -14.40
N ILE A 29 4.37 6.66 -13.52
CA ILE A 29 3.81 5.35 -13.91
C ILE A 29 2.65 5.55 -14.89
N GLY A 30 1.75 6.49 -14.59
CA GLY A 30 0.64 6.87 -15.48
C GLY A 30 1.11 7.22 -16.90
N SER A 31 2.11 8.10 -17.03
CA SER A 31 2.70 8.47 -18.34
C SER A 31 3.32 7.30 -19.11
N VAL A 32 3.79 6.26 -18.41
CA VAL A 32 4.27 5.03 -19.06
C VAL A 32 3.09 4.18 -19.52
N LEU A 33 2.08 3.98 -18.67
CA LEU A 33 0.89 3.17 -18.96
C LEU A 33 0.04 3.72 -20.10
N GLU A 34 -0.03 5.04 -20.27
CA GLU A 34 -0.73 5.67 -21.40
C GLU A 34 -0.29 5.13 -22.76
N ARG A 35 0.98 4.73 -22.88
CA ARG A 35 1.55 4.17 -24.12
C ARG A 35 1.07 2.75 -24.43
N PHE A 36 0.42 2.08 -23.49
CA PHE A 36 0.02 0.68 -23.57
C PHE A 36 -1.51 0.48 -23.53
N CYS A 37 -2.30 1.50 -23.87
CA CYS A 37 -3.77 1.46 -23.86
C CYS A 37 -4.36 1.10 -22.49
N MET A 38 -4.19 2.00 -21.52
CA MET A 38 -4.83 1.91 -20.21
C MET A 38 -6.37 2.00 -20.29
N SER A 39 -7.05 1.42 -19.29
CA SER A 39 -8.52 1.53 -19.17
C SER A 39 -8.95 2.98 -18.90
N GLN A 40 -10.18 3.32 -19.26
CA GLN A 40 -10.75 4.64 -18.96
C GLN A 40 -10.73 4.95 -17.45
N ARG A 41 -11.15 3.98 -16.62
CA ARG A 41 -11.15 4.11 -15.17
C ARG A 41 -9.75 4.41 -14.61
N THR A 42 -8.73 3.72 -15.14
CA THR A 42 -7.33 3.94 -14.72
C THR A 42 -6.87 5.35 -15.10
N ARG A 43 -7.25 5.84 -16.30
CA ARG A 43 -6.89 7.18 -16.76
C ARG A 43 -7.52 8.26 -15.90
N GLU A 44 -8.83 8.17 -15.69
CA GLU A 44 -9.58 9.09 -14.83
C GLU A 44 -8.99 9.13 -13.42
N ALA A 45 -8.52 8.00 -12.89
CA ALA A 45 -7.85 7.96 -11.60
C ALA A 45 -6.50 8.70 -11.58
N PHE A 46 -5.67 8.56 -12.62
CA PHE A 46 -4.41 9.32 -12.73
C PHE A 46 -4.66 10.81 -12.93
N ASP A 47 -5.65 11.19 -13.74
CA ASP A 47 -6.03 12.59 -13.96
C ASP A 47 -6.49 13.22 -12.64
N TRP A 48 -7.37 12.54 -11.90
CA TRP A 48 -7.82 13.00 -10.59
C TRP A 48 -6.64 13.17 -9.62
N LEU A 49 -5.72 12.21 -9.55
CA LEU A 49 -4.52 12.30 -8.71
C LEU A 49 -3.60 13.46 -9.10
N ALA A 50 -3.53 13.81 -10.39
CA ALA A 50 -2.72 14.93 -10.87
C ALA A 50 -3.31 16.29 -10.46
N GLU A 51 -4.63 16.39 -10.42
CA GLU A 51 -5.39 17.59 -10.02
C GLU A 51 -5.51 17.73 -8.50
N ASN A 52 -5.48 16.62 -7.76
CA ASN A 52 -5.79 16.55 -6.32
C ASN A 52 -4.59 16.07 -5.47
N ARG A 53 -3.39 16.57 -5.78
CA ARG A 53 -2.13 16.13 -5.13
C ARG A 53 -2.10 16.34 -3.62
N ASP A 54 -2.78 17.38 -3.14
CA ASP A 54 -2.79 17.78 -1.72
C ASP A 54 -3.91 17.07 -0.92
N GLU A 55 -4.81 16.34 -1.60
CA GLU A 55 -5.95 15.68 -0.96
C GLU A 55 -5.57 14.48 -0.08
N MET A 56 -4.31 14.06 -0.10
CA MET A 56 -3.82 12.99 0.78
C MET A 56 -4.03 13.32 2.27
N GLU A 57 -3.95 14.60 2.65
CA GLU A 57 -4.15 15.06 4.03
C GLU A 57 -5.61 15.45 4.30
N ASN A 58 -6.36 15.90 3.29
CA ASN A 58 -7.73 16.41 3.41
C ASN A 58 -8.79 15.29 3.34
N ASP A 59 -8.69 14.39 2.35
CA ASP A 59 -9.54 13.22 2.18
C ASP A 59 -8.68 11.98 1.85
N PRO A 60 -8.01 11.40 2.87
CA PRO A 60 -7.11 10.26 2.69
C PRO A 60 -7.82 9.02 2.15
N GLN A 61 -9.12 8.87 2.38
CA GLN A 61 -9.89 7.72 1.92
C GLN A 61 -10.15 7.82 0.42
N GLN A 62 -10.67 8.96 -0.05
CA GLN A 62 -10.86 9.20 -1.47
C GLN A 62 -9.53 9.14 -2.23
N TYR A 63 -8.46 9.69 -1.64
CA TYR A 63 -7.12 9.62 -2.22
C TYR A 63 -6.63 8.17 -2.35
N ALA A 64 -6.80 7.34 -1.32
CA ALA A 64 -6.44 5.93 -1.36
C ALA A 64 -7.25 5.13 -2.40
N ASP A 65 -8.52 5.44 -2.58
CA ASP A 65 -9.37 4.77 -3.57
C ASP A 65 -8.96 5.10 -5.00
N HIS A 66 -8.59 6.36 -5.29
CA HIS A 66 -8.03 6.74 -6.60
C HIS A 66 -6.64 6.15 -6.81
N LEU A 67 -5.80 6.10 -5.78
CA LEU A 67 -4.51 5.43 -5.85
C LEU A 67 -4.68 3.94 -6.21
N LEU A 68 -5.62 3.25 -5.54
CA LEU A 68 -5.91 1.85 -5.84
C LEU A 68 -6.48 1.66 -7.25
N ALA A 69 -7.30 2.58 -7.75
CA ALA A 69 -7.81 2.53 -9.12
C ALA A 69 -6.71 2.79 -10.18
N ALA A 70 -5.73 3.64 -9.87
CA ALA A 70 -4.64 4.00 -10.77
C ALA A 70 -3.57 2.90 -10.89
N ILE A 71 -3.16 2.30 -9.76
CA ILE A 71 -2.03 1.37 -9.72
C ILE A 71 -2.38 -0.03 -9.18
N GLY A 72 -3.62 -0.27 -8.75
CA GLY A 72 -4.01 -1.52 -8.09
C GLY A 72 -3.80 -2.77 -8.94
N ASP A 73 -3.98 -2.68 -10.25
CA ASP A 73 -3.82 -3.80 -11.18
C ASP A 73 -2.35 -4.09 -11.55
N LEU A 74 -1.42 -3.26 -11.09
CA LEU A 74 0.01 -3.49 -11.34
C LEU A 74 0.49 -4.69 -10.56
N VAL A 75 1.16 -5.60 -11.27
CA VAL A 75 1.80 -6.78 -10.70
C VAL A 75 3.07 -6.38 -9.98
N MET A 76 3.24 -6.84 -8.74
CA MET A 76 4.43 -6.61 -7.93
C MET A 76 5.47 -7.69 -8.21
N SER A 77 6.72 -7.29 -8.43
CA SER A 77 7.83 -8.26 -8.49
C SER A 77 8.02 -8.95 -7.15
N ARG A 78 8.59 -10.17 -7.16
CA ARG A 78 8.88 -10.94 -5.95
C ARG A 78 9.74 -10.13 -4.96
N GLU A 79 10.74 -9.43 -5.47
CA GLU A 79 11.64 -8.58 -4.69
C GLU A 79 10.89 -7.41 -4.05
N LEU A 80 9.95 -6.80 -4.77
CA LEU A 80 9.14 -5.70 -4.26
C LEU A 80 8.18 -6.18 -3.17
N VAL A 81 7.54 -7.33 -3.35
CA VAL A 81 6.68 -7.95 -2.32
C VAL A 81 7.50 -8.21 -1.05
N LYS A 82 8.65 -8.88 -1.16
CA LYS A 82 9.54 -9.16 -0.01
C LYS A 82 9.97 -7.89 0.72
N LYS A 83 10.39 -6.86 -0.01
CA LYS A 83 10.77 -5.57 0.59
C LYS A 83 9.60 -4.91 1.30
N THR A 84 8.42 -4.90 0.67
CA THR A 84 7.20 -4.32 1.22
C THR A 84 6.82 -5.00 2.53
N LEU A 85 6.70 -6.32 2.54
CA LEU A 85 6.34 -7.09 3.74
C LEU A 85 7.36 -6.90 4.88
N ARG A 86 8.66 -6.88 4.58
CA ARG A 86 9.69 -6.59 5.59
C ARG A 86 9.55 -5.20 6.21
N ILE A 87 9.24 -4.18 5.40
CA ILE A 87 9.00 -2.82 5.90
C ILE A 87 7.75 -2.81 6.82
N LEU A 88 6.69 -3.49 6.41
CA LEU A 88 5.46 -3.57 7.19
C LEU A 88 5.68 -4.28 8.53
N ILE A 89 6.46 -5.35 8.56
CA ILE A 89 6.84 -6.06 9.80
C ILE A 89 7.74 -5.19 10.67
N HIS A 90 8.78 -4.60 10.09
CA HIS A 90 9.73 -3.74 10.79
C HIS A 90 9.02 -2.57 11.50
N ASN A 91 8.03 -1.97 10.83
CA ASN A 91 7.25 -0.86 11.36
C ASN A 91 6.11 -1.30 12.29
N GLY A 92 5.87 -2.61 12.43
CA GLY A 92 4.84 -3.18 13.30
C GLY A 92 3.42 -3.05 12.75
N PHE A 93 3.26 -2.83 11.44
CA PHE A 93 1.95 -2.85 10.76
C PHE A 93 1.45 -4.27 10.52
N VAL A 94 2.38 -5.23 10.41
CA VAL A 94 2.10 -6.66 10.29
C VAL A 94 2.94 -7.37 11.35
N THR A 95 2.31 -8.22 12.16
CA THR A 95 3.01 -9.04 13.15
C THR A 95 3.70 -10.23 12.47
N GLN A 96 4.68 -10.82 13.15
CA GLN A 96 5.36 -12.01 12.63
C GLN A 96 4.38 -13.18 12.41
N ALA A 97 3.39 -13.34 13.29
CA ALA A 97 2.37 -14.39 13.18
C ALA A 97 1.45 -14.15 11.96
N GLU A 98 0.93 -12.93 11.78
CA GLU A 98 0.11 -12.59 10.60
C GLU A 98 0.90 -12.78 9.29
N TYR A 99 2.19 -12.45 9.30
CA TYR A 99 3.09 -12.69 8.16
C TYR A 99 3.23 -14.18 7.82
N GLU A 100 3.55 -15.01 8.80
CA GLU A 100 3.74 -16.45 8.62
C GLU A 100 2.45 -17.14 8.15
N GLU A 101 1.30 -16.74 8.70
CA GLU A 101 0.01 -17.34 8.39
C GLU A 101 -0.50 -16.96 6.99
N HIS A 102 -0.34 -15.70 6.59
CA HIS A 102 -1.03 -15.18 5.40
C HIS A 102 -0.10 -14.77 4.26
N PHE A 103 1.12 -14.33 4.54
CA PHE A 103 1.97 -13.64 3.57
C PHE A 103 3.23 -14.39 3.15
N GLN A 104 3.72 -15.35 3.94
CA GLN A 104 4.94 -16.11 3.65
C GLN A 104 4.87 -16.81 2.28
N GLN A 105 3.69 -17.30 1.90
CA GLN A 105 3.47 -17.94 0.59
C GLN A 105 3.81 -17.03 -0.61
N TYR A 106 3.74 -15.70 -0.44
CA TYR A 106 4.06 -14.75 -1.50
C TYR A 106 5.56 -14.60 -1.74
N GLU A 107 6.39 -15.11 -0.83
CA GLU A 107 7.84 -15.15 -0.99
C GLU A 107 8.30 -16.20 -1.98
N ASP A 108 7.50 -17.20 -2.33
CA ASP A 108 7.90 -18.36 -3.14
C ASP A 108 7.20 -18.45 -4.51
N PHE A 109 6.52 -17.38 -4.93
CA PHE A 109 5.87 -17.38 -6.24
C PHE A 109 6.85 -17.49 -7.41
N THR A 110 6.47 -18.33 -8.37
CA THR A 110 7.00 -18.32 -9.73
C THR A 110 6.41 -17.12 -10.48
N TYR A 111 7.10 -16.65 -11.54
CA TYR A 111 6.72 -15.46 -12.31
C TYR A 111 5.26 -15.41 -12.81
N GLN A 112 4.59 -16.56 -12.93
CA GLN A 112 3.21 -16.67 -13.43
C GLN A 112 2.12 -16.38 -12.37
N LYS A 113 2.47 -16.16 -11.10
CA LYS A 113 1.51 -15.99 -9.99
C LYS A 113 1.81 -14.76 -9.11
N LEU A 114 2.52 -13.79 -9.65
CA LEU A 114 2.89 -12.59 -8.90
C LEU A 114 1.63 -11.79 -8.50
N PRO A 115 1.53 -11.31 -7.25
CA PRO A 115 0.36 -10.62 -6.76
C PRO A 115 0.29 -9.19 -7.33
N THR A 116 -0.93 -8.68 -7.49
CA THR A 116 -1.14 -7.25 -7.77
C THR A 116 -1.09 -6.42 -6.48
N ILE A 117 -0.91 -5.11 -6.62
CA ILE A 117 -0.99 -4.17 -5.49
C ILE A 117 -2.36 -4.27 -4.80
N ALA A 118 -3.44 -4.41 -5.58
CA ALA A 118 -4.78 -4.57 -5.06
C ALA A 118 -4.95 -5.85 -4.23
N LEU A 119 -4.37 -6.97 -4.68
CA LEU A 119 -4.42 -8.21 -3.93
C LEU A 119 -3.69 -8.10 -2.59
N ILE A 120 -2.47 -7.54 -2.57
CA ILE A 120 -1.73 -7.34 -1.31
C ILE A 120 -2.51 -6.40 -0.37
N THR A 121 -3.07 -5.32 -0.90
CA THR A 121 -3.88 -4.37 -0.11
C THR A 121 -5.10 -5.05 0.51
N TYR A 122 -5.82 -5.87 -0.26
CA TYR A 122 -6.95 -6.66 0.22
C TYR A 122 -6.53 -7.60 1.35
N LEU A 123 -5.44 -8.36 1.17
CA LEU A 123 -4.97 -9.30 2.19
C LEU A 123 -4.55 -8.60 3.48
N LEU A 124 -3.92 -7.43 3.39
CA LEU A 124 -3.58 -6.62 4.56
C LEU A 124 -4.83 -6.17 5.31
N ARG A 125 -5.87 -5.70 4.60
CA ARG A 125 -7.14 -5.26 5.22
C ARG A 125 -7.89 -6.40 5.92
N GLU A 126 -7.91 -7.57 5.30
CA GLU A 126 -8.67 -8.72 5.83
C GLU A 126 -7.92 -9.47 6.94
N ASN A 127 -6.60 -9.54 6.88
CA ASN A 127 -5.83 -10.44 7.75
C ASN A 127 -4.92 -9.73 8.77
N CYS A 128 -4.81 -8.40 8.74
CA CYS A 128 -3.96 -7.67 9.68
C CYS A 128 -4.75 -6.71 10.56
N ALA A 129 -4.60 -6.85 11.88
CA ALA A 129 -5.34 -6.08 12.88
C ALA A 129 -5.17 -4.56 12.71
N TYR A 130 -3.97 -4.13 12.30
CA TYR A 130 -3.67 -2.71 12.08
C TYR A 130 -4.58 -2.08 11.01
N PHE A 131 -4.82 -2.80 9.90
CA PHE A 131 -5.58 -2.29 8.76
C PHE A 131 -7.08 -2.59 8.86
N SER A 132 -7.47 -3.60 9.64
CA SER A 132 -8.90 -3.94 9.87
C SER A 132 -9.59 -3.00 10.86
N SER A 133 -8.82 -2.31 11.71
CA SER A 133 -9.33 -1.37 12.73
C SER A 133 -9.81 -0.02 12.18
N SER A 134 -9.71 0.21 10.87
CA SER A 134 -10.05 1.48 10.19
C SER A 134 -11.39 1.44 9.42
N LYS A 135 -12.30 0.52 9.79
CA LYS A 135 -13.68 0.46 9.27
C LYS A 135 -14.60 1.43 10.02
#